data_AF-V6AQQ4-F1
#
_entry.id   AF-V6AQQ4-F1
#
_cell.length_a   1.000
_cell.length_b   1.000
_cell.length_c   1.000
_cell.angle_alpha   90.00
_cell.angle_beta   90.00
_cell.angle_gamma   90.00
#
_symmetry.space_group_name_H-M   'P 1'
#
loop_
_entity.id
_entity.type
_entity.pdbx_description
1 polymer ?
#
loop_
_entity_poly.entity_id
_entity_poly.type
_entity_poly.pdbx_seq_one_letter_code
_entity_poly.pdbx_strand_id
1 'polypeptide(L)'
;MHYSLKIKKLDIQQSYFVGKAELGRKEYNVNIQGEGSKGKSILFPFEAPEQPVLVRLSGPKAFVEEFLQYGGRSEWIEIDSDLMTSYAADHQDEFDYIEIYPDINE
;
A
#
# COMPACT_ATOMS: atom_id res chain seq x y z
N MET A 1 10.75 -12.97 -2.04
CA MET A 1 11.18 -11.63 -1.58
C MET A 1 9.98 -10.97 -0.91
N HIS A 2 10.12 -10.20 0.16
CA HIS A 2 8.99 -9.59 0.88
C HIS A 2 9.41 -8.20 1.36
N TYR A 3 8.53 -7.21 1.22
CA TYR A 3 8.76 -5.87 1.72
C TYR A 3 7.82 -5.60 2.89
N SER A 4 8.37 -5.32 4.06
CA SER A 4 7.62 -4.85 5.22
C SER A 4 7.97 -3.40 5.46
N LEU A 5 6.99 -2.52 5.25
CA LEU A 5 7.14 -1.09 5.47
C LEU A 5 6.41 -0.69 6.74
N LYS A 6 7.12 -0.06 7.67
CA LYS A 6 6.53 0.45 8.90
C LYS A 6 5.86 1.80 8.63
N ILE A 7 4.56 1.90 8.86
CA ILE A 7 3.81 3.15 8.76
C ILE A 7 4.29 4.09 9.86
N LYS A 8 4.67 5.31 9.49
CA LYS A 8 4.99 6.40 10.42
C LYS A 8 3.79 7.33 10.62
N LYS A 9 3.02 7.51 9.55
CA LYS A 9 1.81 8.34 9.51
C LYS A 9 0.97 7.94 8.31
N LEU A 10 -0.34 7.93 8.44
CA LEU A 10 -1.28 7.74 7.34
C LEU A 10 -2.55 8.54 7.65
N ASP A 11 -2.66 9.74 7.08
CA ASP A 11 -3.80 10.64 7.34
C ASP A 11 -4.83 10.54 6.23
N ILE A 12 -6.11 10.55 6.59
CA ILE A 12 -7.20 10.69 5.64
C ILE A 12 -7.30 12.14 5.13
N GLN A 13 -7.46 12.28 3.81
CA GLN A 13 -7.77 13.54 3.12
C GLN A 13 -9.00 13.31 2.23
N GLN A 14 -10.16 13.71 2.73
CA GLN A 14 -11.45 13.46 2.06
C GLN A 14 -11.69 11.96 1.81
N SER A 15 -11.37 11.46 0.62
CA SER A 15 -11.62 10.08 0.17
C SER A 15 -10.34 9.28 -0.11
N TYR A 16 -9.16 9.81 0.21
CA TYR A 16 -7.87 9.12 0.04
C TYR A 16 -6.99 9.29 1.27
N PHE A 17 -5.90 8.54 1.35
CA PHE A 17 -4.92 8.61 2.43
C PHE A 17 -3.56 9.04 1.92
N VAL A 18 -2.89 9.92 2.66
CA VAL A 18 -1.50 10.30 2.42
C VAL A 18 -0.69 10.06 3.67
N GLY A 19 0.50 9.50 3.50
CA GLY A 19 1.31 9.09 4.62
C GLY A 19 2.78 8.96 4.30
N LYS A 20 3.48 8.39 5.27
CA LYS A 20 4.88 7.98 5.15
C LYS A 20 5.07 6.60 5.74
N ALA A 21 5.88 5.79 5.07
CA ALA A 21 6.30 4.50 5.57
C ALA A 21 7.81 4.31 5.40
N GLU A 22 8.40 3.48 6.26
CA GLU A 22 9.83 3.22 6.30
C GLU A 22 10.12 1.78 5.90
N LEU A 23 11.03 1.61 4.93
CA LEU A 23 11.60 0.31 4.56
C LEU A 23 13.10 0.34 4.84
N GLY A 24 13.53 -0.38 5.87
CA GLY A 24 14.90 -0.35 6.35
C GLY A 24 15.26 1.01 6.97
N ARG A 25 16.07 1.81 6.28
CA ARG A 25 16.47 3.19 6.70
C ARG A 25 15.98 4.27 5.73
N LYS A 26 15.12 3.90 4.78
CA LYS A 26 14.57 4.83 3.79
C LYS A 26 13.11 5.08 4.07
N GLU A 27 12.71 6.34 4.01
CA GLU A 27 11.32 6.76 4.11
C GLU A 27 10.75 6.99 2.71
N TYR A 28 9.50 6.62 2.54
CA TYR A 28 8.74 6.76 1.31
C TYR A 28 7.42 7.43 1.62
N ASN A 29 6.98 8.33 0.72
CA ASN A 29 5.61 8.82 0.76
C ASN A 29 4.67 7.69 0.31
N VAL A 30 3.49 7.65 0.90
CA VAL A 30 2.44 6.68 0.62
C VAL A 30 1.18 7.44 0.20
N ASN A 31 0.54 6.99 -0.87
CA ASN A 31 -0.81 7.40 -1.26
C ASN A 31 -1.69 6.15 -1.38
N ILE A 32 -2.85 6.13 -0.74
CA ILE A 32 -3.87 5.08 -0.88
C ILE A 32 -5.16 5.74 -1.30
N GLN A 33 -5.68 5.38 -2.47
CA GLN A 33 -6.90 5.97 -3.02
C GLN A 33 -7.77 4.91 -3.68
N GLY A 34 -9.07 5.17 -3.75
CA GLY A 34 -10.01 4.43 -4.57
C GLY A 34 -10.33 5.20 -5.86
N GLU A 35 -11.00 4.52 -6.79
CA GLU A 35 -11.49 5.08 -8.06
C GLU A 35 -10.41 5.72 -8.97
N GLY A 36 -9.14 5.32 -8.83
CA GLY A 36 -8.08 5.84 -9.68
C GLY A 36 -8.17 5.34 -11.13
N SER A 37 -7.49 6.05 -12.05
CA SER A 37 -7.54 5.77 -13.49
C SER A 37 -6.85 4.45 -13.89
N LYS A 38 -6.12 3.81 -12.96
CA LYS A 38 -5.39 2.56 -13.20
C LYS A 38 -6.10 1.33 -12.65
N GLY A 39 -7.12 1.50 -11.80
CA GLY A 39 -7.79 0.40 -11.10
C GLY A 39 -6.82 -0.34 -10.16
N LYS A 40 -7.25 -1.47 -9.60
CA LYS A 40 -6.54 -2.31 -8.61
C LYS A 40 -5.03 -2.49 -8.90
N SER A 41 -4.20 -1.56 -8.44
CA SER A 41 -2.80 -1.46 -8.85
C SER A 41 -1.91 -0.83 -7.80
N ILE A 42 -0.60 -1.08 -7.94
CA ILE A 42 0.44 -0.52 -7.08
C ILE A 42 1.62 0.00 -7.90
N LEU A 43 2.13 1.17 -7.54
CA LEU A 43 3.38 1.72 -8.08
C LEU A 43 4.43 1.81 -6.98
N PHE A 44 5.70 1.63 -7.37
CA PHE A 44 6.81 1.58 -6.42
C PHE A 44 7.85 2.68 -6.67
N PRO A 45 8.46 3.24 -5.60
CA PRO A 45 9.61 4.13 -5.67
C PRO A 45 10.96 3.43 -5.68
N PHE A 46 10.98 2.11 -5.53
CA PHE A 46 12.17 1.25 -5.60
C PHE A 46 11.97 0.10 -6.60
N GLU A 47 13.06 -0.51 -7.03
CA GLU A 47 13.01 -1.70 -7.87
C GLU A 47 12.20 -2.79 -7.16
N ALA A 48 11.07 -3.17 -7.77
CA ALA A 48 10.13 -4.14 -7.27
C ALA A 48 9.71 -5.07 -8.41
N PRO A 49 9.20 -6.28 -8.11
CA PRO A 49 8.76 -7.20 -9.15
C PRO A 49 7.68 -6.60 -10.05
N GLU A 50 7.84 -6.73 -11.37
CA GLU A 50 6.91 -6.21 -12.38
C GLU A 50 5.75 -7.17 -12.63
N GLN A 51 5.15 -7.66 -11.55
CA GLN A 51 4.11 -8.69 -11.55
C GLN A 51 3.05 -8.35 -10.49
N PRO A 52 1.87 -9.00 -10.52
CA PRO A 52 0.90 -8.86 -9.44
C PRO A 52 1.52 -9.21 -8.08
N VAL A 53 1.12 -8.46 -7.07
CA VAL A 53 1.59 -8.64 -5.69
C VAL A 53 0.37 -8.65 -4.76
N LEU A 54 0.44 -9.43 -3.70
CA LEU A 54 -0.47 -9.31 -2.57
C LEU A 54 0.02 -8.17 -1.69
N VAL A 55 -0.81 -7.14 -1.52
CA VAL A 55 -0.56 -6.04 -0.59
C VAL A 55 -1.43 -6.27 0.64
N ARG A 56 -0.87 -6.05 1.82
CA ARG A 56 -1.58 -6.11 3.09
C ARG A 56 -1.31 -4.85 3.90
N LEU A 57 -2.38 -4.20 4.37
CA LEU A 57 -2.31 -3.24 5.47
C LEU A 57 -2.59 -4.03 6.75
N SER A 58 -1.72 -3.93 7.75
CA SER A 58 -1.86 -4.72 8.98
C SER A 58 -1.48 -3.94 10.24
N GLY A 59 -2.19 -4.27 11.31
CA GLY A 59 -1.88 -3.85 12.68
C GLY A 59 -2.51 -4.82 13.69
N PRO A 60 -2.49 -4.50 15.00
CA PRO A 60 -2.85 -5.45 16.04
C PRO A 60 -4.35 -5.82 16.06
N LYS A 61 -5.20 -4.98 15.45
CA LYS A 61 -6.67 -5.10 15.50
C LYS A 61 -7.34 -5.18 14.12
N ALA A 62 -6.66 -4.67 13.09
CA ALA A 62 -7.20 -4.57 11.74
C ALA A 62 -6.19 -5.11 10.72
N PHE A 63 -6.71 -5.78 9.69
CA PHE A 63 -5.93 -6.09 8.51
C PHE A 63 -6.84 -6.16 7.28
N VAL A 64 -6.30 -5.76 6.14
CA VAL A 64 -6.93 -5.93 4.83
C VAL A 64 -5.86 -6.30 3.81
N GLU A 65 -6.18 -7.20 2.90
CA GLU A 65 -5.28 -7.61 1.84
C GLU A 65 -5.98 -7.69 0.50
N GLU A 66 -5.25 -7.34 -0.56
CA GLU A 66 -5.75 -7.41 -1.92
C GLU A 66 -4.59 -7.65 -2.90
N PHE A 67 -4.85 -8.42 -3.94
CA PHE A 67 -3.93 -8.54 -5.06
C PHE A 67 -4.02 -7.30 -5.95
N LEU A 68 -2.88 -6.61 -6.10
CA LEU A 68 -2.75 -5.41 -6.92
C LEU A 68 -1.83 -5.68 -8.11
N GLN A 69 -2.21 -5.18 -9.27
CA GLN A 69 -1.40 -5.25 -10.48
C GLN A 69 -0.21 -4.29 -10.38
N TYR A 70 0.95 -4.65 -10.92
CA TYR A 70 2.05 -3.71 -11.04
C TYR A 70 1.68 -2.59 -12.03
N GLY A 71 1.62 -1.35 -11.52
CA GLY A 71 1.22 -0.16 -12.29
C GLY A 71 2.39 0.71 -12.77
N GLY A 72 3.64 0.31 -12.45
CA GLY A 72 4.88 0.98 -12.88
C GLY A 72 5.71 1.62 -11.75
N ARG A 73 6.66 2.46 -12.15
CA ARG A 73 7.51 3.28 -11.27
C ARG A 73 6.77 4.56 -10.86
N SER A 74 6.94 4.99 -9.61
CA SER A 74 6.53 6.32 -9.11
C SER A 74 7.60 6.88 -8.18
N GLU A 75 7.51 8.14 -7.77
CA GLU A 75 8.27 8.66 -6.63
C GLU A 75 7.70 8.19 -5.28
N TRP A 76 6.44 7.73 -5.27
CA TRP A 76 5.69 7.35 -4.07
C TRP A 76 5.31 5.87 -4.14
N ILE A 77 4.89 5.33 -3.00
CA ILE A 77 4.13 4.08 -2.98
C ILE A 77 2.68 4.47 -3.20
N GLU A 78 2.15 4.17 -4.37
CA GLU A 78 0.76 4.48 -4.73
C GLU A 78 -0.03 3.19 -4.77
N ILE A 79 -1.08 3.11 -3.95
CA ILE A 79 -2.02 2.00 -3.90
C ILE A 79 -3.38 2.51 -4.41
N ASP A 80 -3.84 1.95 -5.52
CA ASP A 80 -5.16 2.21 -6.09
C ASP A 80 -6.05 1.01 -5.80
N SER A 81 -6.92 1.13 -4.79
CA SER A 81 -7.79 0.07 -4.31
C SER A 81 -8.98 0.63 -3.50
N ASP A 82 -10.19 0.41 -4.00
CA ASP A 82 -11.43 0.77 -3.29
C ASP A 82 -11.58 0.00 -1.97
N LEU A 83 -11.19 -1.28 -1.95
CA LEU A 83 -11.27 -2.14 -0.77
C LEU A 83 -10.35 -1.60 0.33
N MET A 84 -9.07 -1.35 0.01
CA MET A 84 -8.11 -0.85 0.99
C MET A 84 -8.46 0.54 1.46
N THR A 85 -8.90 1.42 0.56
CA THR A 85 -9.28 2.80 0.91
C THR A 85 -10.49 2.83 1.83
N SER A 86 -11.55 2.08 1.49
CA SER A 86 -12.77 2.02 2.30
C SER A 86 -12.50 1.36 3.66
N TYR A 87 -11.76 0.25 3.67
CA TYR A 87 -11.42 -0.43 4.92
C TYR A 87 -10.51 0.42 5.81
N ALA A 88 -9.56 1.16 5.23
CA ALA A 88 -8.69 2.05 5.97
C ALA A 88 -9.44 3.24 6.59
N ALA A 89 -10.51 3.72 5.97
CA ALA A 89 -11.40 4.73 6.54
C ALA A 89 -12.15 4.23 7.77
N ASP A 90 -12.62 2.98 7.75
CA ASP A 90 -13.32 2.37 8.88
C ASP A 90 -12.38 2.01 10.05
N HIS A 91 -11.07 1.85 9.78
CA HIS A 91 -10.06 1.42 10.75
C HIS A 91 -8.89 2.42 10.83
N GLN A 92 -9.21 3.72 10.84
CA GLN A 92 -8.21 4.79 10.89
C GLN A 92 -7.29 4.62 12.10
N ASP A 93 -5.99 4.85 11.90
CA ASP A 93 -4.92 4.72 12.91
C ASP A 93 -4.69 3.29 13.46
N GLU A 94 -5.29 2.25 12.86
CA GLU A 94 -5.13 0.87 13.32
C GLU A 94 -4.04 0.07 12.59
N PHE A 95 -3.38 0.64 11.58
CA PHE A 95 -2.35 -0.03 10.77
C PHE A 95 -0.94 0.39 11.17
N ASP A 96 -0.08 -0.60 11.39
CA ASP A 96 1.34 -0.43 11.70
C ASP A 96 2.23 -0.68 10.47
N TYR A 97 1.78 -1.51 9.52
CA TYR A 97 2.58 -1.98 8.39
C TYR A 97 1.84 -1.97 7.07
N ILE A 98 2.59 -1.72 6.01
CA ILE A 98 2.26 -2.06 4.61
C ILE A 98 3.19 -3.19 4.22
N GLU A 99 2.63 -4.34 3.89
CA GLU A 99 3.35 -5.53 3.53
C GLU A 99 3.10 -5.85 2.05
N ILE A 100 4.17 -6.11 1.29
CA ILE A 100 4.09 -6.46 -0.12
C ILE A 100 4.72 -7.84 -0.30
N TYR A 101 3.90 -8.75 -0.80
CA TYR A 101 4.26 -10.12 -1.13
C TYR A 101 4.15 -10.28 -2.65
N PRO A 102 5.28 -10.30 -3.38
CA PRO A 102 5.30 -10.71 -4.77
C PRO A 102 4.66 -12.09 -4.89
N ASP A 103 3.78 -12.26 -5.88
CA ASP A 103 3.22 -13.58 -6.16
C ASP A 103 4.37 -14.58 -6.40
N ILE A 104 4.46 -15.60 -5.55
CA ILE A 104 5.51 -16.63 -5.59
C ILE A 104 5.04 -17.88 -6.33
N ASN A 105 3.95 -17.79 -7.09
CA ASN A 105 3.54 -18.85 -8.01
C ASN A 105 4.52 -18.90 -9.20
N GLU A 106 5.59 -19.71 -9.04
CA GLU A 106 6.25 -20.41 -10.16
C GLU A 106 5.36 -21.54 -10.69
#